data_AF-A0A531LJY0-F1
#
_entry.id   AF-A0A531LJY0-F1
#
_cell.length_a   1.000
_cell.length_b   1.000
_cell.length_c   1.000
_cell.angle_alpha   90.00
_cell.angle_beta   90.00
_cell.angle_gamma   90.00
#
_symmetry.space_group_name_H-M   'P 1'
#
loop_
_entity.id
_entity.type
_entity.pdbx_description
1 polymer ?
#
loop_
_entity_poly.entity_id
_entity_poly.type
_entity_poly.pdbx_seq_one_letter_code
_entity_poly.pdbx_strand_id
1 'polypeptide(L)' 'LNAINAIGPHPWKLTFSYGRALQAAPQKAWGGKAANVAAAQAAFAHRAHMNHLAALGKWQPELEQAA' A
#
# COMPACT_ATOMS: atom_id res chain seq x y z
N LEU A 1 0.69 7.77 -7.29
CA LEU A 1 -0.45 7.01 -7.85
C LEU A 1 -1.78 7.70 -7.60
N ASN A 2 -2.14 8.02 -6.35
CA ASN A 2 -3.45 8.60 -6.00
C ASN A 2 -3.79 9.88 -6.80
N ALA A 3 -2.94 10.89 -6.74
CA ALA A 3 -3.15 12.16 -7.46
C ALA A 3 -3.32 11.95 -8.97
N ILE A 4 -2.59 11.00 -9.56
CA ILE A 4 -2.72 10.67 -10.98
C ILE A 4 -4.14 10.14 -11.26
N ASN A 5 -4.63 9.18 -10.47
CA ASN A 5 -5.98 8.63 -10.64
C ASN A 5 -7.12 9.60 -10.29
N ALA A 6 -6.87 10.59 -9.41
CA ALA A 6 -7.85 11.62 -9.05
C ALA A 6 -8.15 12.62 -10.19
N ILE A 7 -7.22 12.79 -11.15
CA ILE A 7 -7.36 13.71 -12.30
C ILE A 7 -8.12 13.07 -13.49
N GLY A 8 -8.53 11.80 -13.37
CA GLY A 8 -9.20 11.07 -14.45
C GLY A 8 -10.53 11.69 -14.92
N PRO A 9 -11.15 11.11 -15.97
CA PRO A 9 -10.92 9.76 -16.47
C PRO A 9 -9.71 9.62 -17.41
N HIS A 10 -9.04 8.46 -17.32
CA HIS A 10 -7.91 8.09 -18.17
C HIS A 10 -8.33 7.05 -19.22
N PRO A 11 -7.73 7.04 -20.42
CA PRO A 11 -8.05 6.06 -21.47
C PRO A 11 -7.59 4.62 -21.13
N TRP A 12 -6.71 4.45 -20.13
CA TRP A 12 -6.27 3.14 -19.62
C TRP A 12 -6.26 3.12 -18.09
N LYS A 13 -6.30 1.92 -17.49
CA LYS A 13 -6.20 1.76 -16.04
C LYS A 13 -4.77 2.02 -15.57
N LEU A 14 -4.64 2.87 -14.56
CA LEU A 14 -3.36 3.16 -13.90
C LEU A 14 -3.35 2.48 -12.53
N THR A 15 -2.56 1.43 -12.41
CA THR A 15 -2.42 0.63 -11.18
C THR A 15 -0.94 0.47 -10.81
N PHE A 16 -0.65 -0.29 -9.76
CA PHE A 16 0.71 -0.48 -9.24
C PHE A 16 1.27 -1.87 -9.53
N SER A 17 2.59 -1.90 -9.72
CA SER A 17 3.43 -3.10 -9.66
C SER A 17 4.69 -2.71 -8.87
N TYR A 18 4.62 -2.83 -7.54
CA TYR A 18 5.62 -2.26 -6.63
C TYR A 18 6.41 -3.34 -5.90
N GLY A 19 7.74 -3.20 -5.88
CA GLY A 19 8.62 -3.94 -4.98
C GLY A 19 8.73 -3.23 -3.63
N ARG A 20 9.70 -2.30 -3.52
CA ARG A 20 10.02 -1.58 -2.27
C ARG A 20 8.82 -0.91 -1.59
N ALA A 21 7.94 -0.26 -2.34
CA ALA A 21 6.78 0.45 -1.76
C ALA A 21 5.73 -0.48 -1.12
N LEU A 22 5.68 -1.76 -1.50
CA LEU A 22 4.85 -2.77 -0.86
C LEU A 22 5.59 -3.55 0.23
N GLN A 23 6.89 -3.82 0.03
CA GLN A 23 7.61 -4.80 0.84
C GLN A 23 8.54 -4.20 1.90
N ALA A 24 8.93 -2.92 1.82
CA ALA A 24 9.90 -2.36 2.77
C ALA A 24 9.39 -2.36 4.22
N ALA A 25 8.14 -1.93 4.45
CA ALA A 25 7.52 -1.94 5.77
C ALA A 25 7.35 -3.36 6.36
N PRO A 26 6.75 -4.34 5.64
CA PRO A 26 6.62 -5.68 6.18
C PRO A 26 7.96 -6.41 6.34
N GLN A 27 8.96 -6.18 5.48
CA GLN A 27 10.31 -6.72 5.68
C GLN A 27 10.94 -6.19 6.97
N LYS A 28 10.79 -4.88 7.24
CA LYS A 28 11.26 -4.26 8.48
C LYS A 28 10.55 -4.83 9.72
N ALA A 29 9.22 -5.00 9.64
CA ALA A 29 8.44 -5.59 10.74
C ALA A 29 8.79 -7.06 10.99
N TRP A 30 9.03 -7.83 9.92
CA TRP A 30 9.41 -9.23 10.01
C TRP A 30 10.78 -9.41 10.67
N GLY A 31 11.79 -8.68 10.22
CA GLY A 31 13.15 -8.76 10.75
C GLY A 31 13.76 -10.17 10.70
N GLY A 32 13.29 -11.04 9.79
CA GLY A 32 13.74 -12.42 9.64
C GLY A 32 13.25 -13.38 10.72
N LYS A 33 12.36 -12.95 11.64
CA LYS A 33 11.91 -13.76 12.79
C LYS A 33 10.54 -14.37 12.52
N ALA A 34 10.42 -15.69 12.69
CA ALA A 34 9.14 -16.41 12.52
C ALA A 34 8.03 -15.87 13.44
N ALA A 35 8.38 -15.45 14.67
CA ALA A 35 7.45 -14.84 15.61
C ALA A 35 6.80 -13.53 15.10
N ASN A 36 7.42 -12.84 14.13
CA ASN A 36 6.96 -11.56 13.61
C ASN A 36 6.12 -11.66 12.34
N VAL A 37 5.80 -12.88 11.88
CA VAL A 37 5.06 -13.09 10.62
C VAL A 37 3.73 -12.36 10.62
N ALA A 38 2.97 -12.41 11.72
CA ALA A 38 1.68 -11.71 11.83
C ALA A 38 1.83 -10.18 11.71
N ALA A 39 2.83 -9.60 12.39
CA ALA A 39 3.11 -8.16 12.31
C ALA A 39 3.53 -7.74 10.89
N ALA A 40 4.32 -8.57 10.21
CA ALA A 40 4.70 -8.34 8.82
C ALA A 40 3.49 -8.42 7.87
N GLN A 41 2.60 -9.40 8.06
CA GLN A 41 1.37 -9.52 7.27
C GLN A 41 0.45 -8.31 7.45
N ALA A 42 0.29 -7.82 8.68
CA ALA A 42 -0.49 -6.61 8.96
C ALA A 42 0.09 -5.38 8.24
N ALA A 43 1.41 -5.18 8.31
CA ALA A 43 2.08 -4.10 7.60
C ALA A 43 1.94 -4.21 6.07
N PHE A 44 2.03 -5.42 5.52
CA PHE A 44 1.84 -5.66 4.09
C PHE A 44 0.39 -5.36 3.66
N ALA A 45 -0.60 -5.87 4.41
CA ALA A 45 -2.01 -5.65 4.14
C ALA A 45 -2.36 -4.16 4.16
N HIS A 46 -1.82 -3.40 5.12
CA HIS A 46 -1.97 -1.94 5.16
C HIS A 46 -1.42 -1.27 3.89
N ARG A 47 -0.21 -1.61 3.45
CA ARG A 47 0.36 -1.05 2.21
C ARG A 47 -0.42 -1.46 0.97
N ALA A 48 -0.88 -2.71 0.90
CA ALA A 48 -1.71 -3.17 -0.20
C ALA A 48 -3.03 -2.39 -0.27
N HIS A 49 -3.69 -2.19 0.87
CA HIS A 49 -4.94 -1.43 0.96
C HIS A 49 -4.75 0.04 0.57
N MET A 50 -3.70 0.71 1.04
CA MET A 50 -3.44 2.10 0.66
C MET A 50 -3.11 2.26 -0.83
N ASN A 51 -2.35 1.33 -1.41
CA ASN A 51 -2.09 1.35 -2.85
C ASN A 51 -3.35 1.02 -3.68
N HIS A 52 -4.23 0.15 -3.18
CA HIS A 52 -5.54 -0.09 -3.78
C HIS A 52 -6.39 1.18 -3.81
N LEU A 53 -6.50 1.89 -2.69
CA LEU A 53 -7.20 3.18 -2.62
C LEU A 53 -6.57 4.22 -3.54
N ALA A 54 -5.25 4.26 -3.65
CA ALA A 54 -4.54 5.13 -4.57
C ALA A 54 -4.79 4.78 -6.06
N ALA A 55 -4.96 3.51 -6.39
CA ALA A 55 -5.36 3.07 -7.74
C ALA A 55 -6.79 3.52 -8.10
N LEU A 56 -7.64 3.74 -7.08
CA LEU A 56 -8.99 4.28 -7.23
C LEU A 56 -9.06 5.81 -7.16
N GLY A 57 -7.95 6.50 -6.85
CA GLY A 57 -7.94 7.95 -6.61
C GLY A 57 -8.62 8.36 -5.29
N LYS A 58 -8.75 7.44 -4.33
CA LYS A 58 -9.49 7.61 -3.07
C LYS A 58 -8.61 7.61 -1.82
N TRP A 59 -7.29 7.48 -1.96
CA TRP A 59 -6.39 7.53 -0.82
C TRP A 59 -6.32 8.96 -0.25
N GLN A 60 -6.25 9.06 1.07
CA GLN A 60 -6.07 10.30 1.82
C GLN A 60 -5.07 10.06 2.96
N PRO A 61 -4.29 11.07 3.39
CA PRO A 61 -3.30 10.93 4.45
C PRO A 61 -3.86 10.38 5.78
N GLU A 62 -5.11 10.67 6.09
CA GLU A 62 -5.79 10.28 7.33
C GLU A 62 -6.00 8.77 7.42
N LEU A 63 -6.10 8.08 6.27
CA LEU A 63 -6.27 6.63 6.19
C LEU A 63 -5.01 5.86 6.59
N GLU A 64 -3.87 6.54 6.70
CA GLU A 64 -2.61 5.95 7.16
C GLU A 64 -2.59 5.64 8.65
N GLN A 65 -3.42 6.32 9.45
CA GLN A 65 -3.40 6.25 10.92
C GLN A 65 -4.19 5.05 11.49
N ALA A 66 -4.99 4.36 10.68
CA ALA A 66 -5.85 3.27 11.14
C ALA A 66 -5.13 1.90 11.28
N ALA A 67 -3.80 1.88 11.42
CA ALA A 67 -2.97 0.68 11.44
C ALA A 67 -2.26 0.45 12.78
#